data_AF-A0A849HUB3-F1
#
_entry.id   AF-A0A849HUB3-F1
#
_cell.length_a   1.000
_cell.length_b   1.000
_cell.length_c   1.000
_cell.angle_alpha   90.00
_cell.angle_beta   90.00
_cell.angle_gamma   90.00
#
_symmetry.space_group_name_H-M   'P 1'
#
loop_
_entity.id
_entity.type
_entity.pdbx_description
1 polymer ?
#
loop_
_entity_poly.entity_id
_entity_poly.type
_entity_poly.pdbx_seq_one_letter_code
_entity_poly.pdbx_strand_id
1 'polypeptide(L)'
;MKNLQVIKSLNGRDEYVLLPMPIYRSLHNEIDKKLSELKSIKNTKEDYVPFLLEDYVDNPVAIARIKAGITQEELAEKFGVSQAYISKLEGQDKVSPKTLQKILSALDER
;
A
#
# COMPACT_ATOMS: atom_id res chain seq x y z
N MET A 1 24.05 -33.39 -20.93
CA MET A 1 23.10 -32.41 -20.36
C MET A 1 22.76 -32.85 -18.94
N LYS A 2 23.02 -32.02 -17.91
CA LYS A 2 22.62 -32.37 -16.54
C LYS A 2 21.09 -32.27 -16.43
N ASN A 3 20.44 -33.36 -16.04
CA ASN A 3 19.00 -33.40 -15.83
C ASN A 3 18.68 -32.55 -14.60
N LEU A 4 17.92 -31.47 -14.78
CA LEU A 4 17.56 -30.54 -13.72
C LEU A 4 16.45 -31.17 -12.88
N GLN A 5 16.69 -31.41 -11.59
CA GLN A 5 15.65 -31.94 -10.71
C GLN A 5 14.69 -30.83 -10.31
N VAL A 6 13.40 -31.05 -10.53
CA VAL A 6 12.33 -30.10 -10.23
C VAL A 6 11.37 -30.69 -9.20
N ILE A 7 10.90 -29.85 -8.29
CA ILE A 7 9.82 -30.16 -7.35
C ILE A 7 8.57 -29.46 -7.86
N LYS A 8 7.50 -30.25 -7.99
CA LYS A 8 6.23 -29.78 -8.52
C LYS A 8 5.32 -29.30 -7.39
N SER A 9 4.54 -28.25 -7.69
CA SER A 9 3.43 -27.77 -6.89
C SER A 9 2.32 -28.81 -6.79
N LEU A 10 1.37 -28.62 -5.87
CA LEU A 10 0.16 -29.44 -5.75
C LEU A 10 -0.67 -29.50 -7.05
N ASN A 11 -0.56 -28.45 -7.86
CA ASN A 11 -1.22 -28.35 -9.17
C ASN A 11 -0.36 -28.93 -10.33
N GLY A 12 0.74 -29.62 -10.02
CA GLY A 12 1.60 -30.30 -11.00
C GLY A 12 2.53 -29.39 -11.81
N ARG A 13 2.58 -28.09 -11.50
CA ARG A 13 3.49 -27.12 -12.14
C ARG A 13 4.86 -27.16 -11.49
N ASP A 14 5.92 -26.97 -12.26
CA ASP A 14 7.28 -26.91 -11.73
C ASP A 14 7.42 -25.64 -10.86
N GLU A 15 7.69 -25.83 -9.57
CA GLU A 15 7.71 -24.73 -8.59
C GLU A 15 9.13 -24.46 -8.07
N TYR A 16 9.90 -25.52 -7.81
CA TYR A 16 11.27 -25.41 -7.33
C TYR A 16 12.24 -26.22 -8.16
N VAL A 17 13.51 -25.82 -8.13
CA VAL A 17 14.62 -26.51 -8.77
C VAL A 17 15.66 -26.88 -7.71
N LEU A 18 16.13 -28.12 -7.71
CA LEU A 18 17.23 -28.55 -6.86
C LEU A 18 18.57 -28.29 -7.56
N LEU A 19 19.40 -27.46 -6.93
CA LEU A 19 20.73 -27.11 -7.40
C LEU A 19 21.79 -27.60 -6.39
N PRO A 20 22.83 -28.32 -6.84
CA PRO A 20 24.00 -28.57 -6.01
C PRO A 20 24.58 -27.26 -5.48
N MET A 21 24.90 -27.23 -4.19
CA MET A 21 25.33 -26.00 -3.50
C MET A 21 26.48 -25.25 -4.19
N PRO A 22 27.53 -25.91 -4.76
CA PRO A 22 28.59 -25.21 -5.48
C PRO A 22 28.10 -24.48 -6.74
N ILE A 23 27.13 -25.06 -7.43
CA ILE A 23 26.53 -24.48 -8.64
C ILE A 23 25.69 -23.26 -8.25
N TYR A 24 24.86 -23.39 -7.21
CA TYR A 24 24.09 -22.27 -6.69
C TYR A 24 25.00 -21.11 -6.29
N ARG A 25 26.04 -21.34 -5.48
CA ARG A 25 26.96 -20.29 -5.06
C ARG A 25 27.60 -19.55 -6.24
N SER A 26 27.96 -20.28 -7.29
CA SER A 26 28.58 -19.73 -8.50
C SER A 26 27.61 -18.88 -9.33
N LEU A 27 26.31 -19.23 -9.34
CA LEU A 27 25.32 -18.62 -10.23
C LEU A 27 24.31 -17.72 -9.52
N HIS A 28 24.25 -17.69 -8.18
CA HIS A 28 23.16 -17.03 -7.46
C HIS A 28 23.02 -15.55 -7.82
N ASN A 29 24.13 -14.82 -7.96
CA ASN A 29 24.11 -13.41 -8.36
C ASN A 29 23.44 -13.19 -9.73
N GLU A 30 23.72 -14.08 -10.70
CA GLU A 30 23.11 -14.00 -12.04
C GLU A 30 21.63 -14.41 -12.02
N ILE A 31 21.30 -15.41 -11.19
CA ILE A 31 19.92 -15.86 -10.95
C ILE A 31 19.12 -14.70 -10.35
N ASP A 32 19.63 -14.06 -9.30
CA ASP A 32 18.97 -12.95 -8.60
C ASP A 32 18.79 -11.74 -9.51
N LYS A 33 19.80 -11.39 -10.30
CA LYS A 33 19.71 -10.34 -11.30
C LYS A 33 18.59 -10.62 -12.31
N LYS A 34 18.59 -11.81 -12.94
CA LYS A 34 17.54 -12.20 -13.89
C LYS A 34 16.15 -12.28 -13.24
N LEU A 35 16.07 -12.76 -12.00
CA LEU A 35 14.82 -12.77 -11.25
C LEU A 35 14.30 -11.36 -10.99
N SER A 36 15.18 -10.40 -10.68
CA SER A 36 14.80 -9.00 -10.50
C SER A 36 14.29 -8.36 -11.80
N GLU A 37 14.94 -8.66 -12.93
CA GLU A 37 14.50 -8.23 -14.27
C GLU A 37 13.13 -8.84 -14.63
N LEU A 38 12.93 -10.13 -14.37
CA LEU A 38 11.65 -10.81 -14.58
C LEU A 38 10.55 -10.31 -13.63
N LYS A 39 10.89 -9.98 -12.37
CA LYS A 39 9.97 -9.38 -11.40
C LYS A 39 9.54 -7.99 -11.82
N SER A 40 10.43 -7.18 -12.42
CA SER A 40 10.06 -5.88 -12.97
C SER A 40 9.00 -5.97 -14.08
N ILE A 41 8.99 -7.07 -14.84
CA ILE A 41 7.98 -7.40 -15.85
C ILE A 41 6.69 -7.98 -15.21
N LYS A 42 6.81 -8.68 -14.07
CA LYS A 42 5.67 -9.24 -13.30
C LYS A 42 5.05 -8.29 -12.27
N ASN A 43 5.64 -7.11 -12.03
CA ASN A 43 5.19 -6.11 -11.05
C ASN A 43 3.79 -5.51 -11.30
N THR A 44 2.99 -6.07 -12.21
CA THR A 44 1.56 -5.79 -12.30
C THR A 44 0.70 -6.65 -11.36
N LYS A 45 1.19 -7.76 -10.80
CA LYS A 45 0.38 -8.66 -9.94
C LYS A 45 1.26 -9.52 -9.02
N GLU A 46 1.30 -9.23 -7.71
CA GLU A 46 0.75 -10.12 -6.66
C GLU A 46 1.37 -10.11 -5.25
N ASP A 47 2.57 -9.60 -4.95
CA ASP A 47 3.09 -9.73 -3.56
C ASP A 47 3.22 -8.45 -2.73
N TYR A 48 3.18 -7.27 -3.35
CA TYR A 48 3.21 -5.99 -2.64
C TYR A 48 2.00 -5.14 -3.02
N VAL A 49 1.03 -5.06 -2.11
CA VAL A 49 -0.05 -4.09 -2.17
C VAL A 49 0.37 -2.91 -1.30
N PRO A 50 0.60 -1.71 -1.86
CA PRO A 50 0.86 -0.54 -1.04
C PRO A 50 -0.34 -0.28 -0.13
N PHE A 51 -0.08 0.13 1.11
CA PHE A 51 -1.14 0.62 1.99
C PHE A 51 -1.66 1.94 1.44
N LEU A 52 -2.81 1.89 0.76
CA LEU A 52 -3.53 3.07 0.32
C LEU A 52 -4.60 3.37 1.37
N LEU A 53 -4.53 4.57 1.94
CA LEU A 53 -5.46 4.98 3.00
C LEU A 53 -6.92 4.95 2.50
N GLU A 54 -7.09 5.25 1.22
CA GLU A 54 -8.35 5.23 0.49
C GLU A 54 -9.03 3.85 0.48
N ASP A 55 -8.28 2.77 0.70
CA ASP A 55 -8.84 1.41 0.78
C ASP A 55 -9.51 1.12 2.14
N TYR A 56 -9.25 1.95 3.15
CA TYR A 56 -9.69 1.73 4.53
C TYR A 56 -10.55 2.86 5.10
N VAL A 57 -10.58 4.01 4.42
CA VAL A 57 -11.29 5.21 4.88
C VAL A 57 -12.04 5.81 3.71
N ASP A 58 -13.37 5.81 3.79
CA ASP A 58 -14.23 6.38 2.74
C ASP A 58 -14.40 7.89 2.89
N ASN A 59 -14.31 8.41 4.11
CA ASN A 59 -14.63 9.80 4.39
C ASN A 59 -13.50 10.74 3.93
N PRO A 60 -13.78 11.67 2.99
CA PRO A 60 -12.75 12.53 2.42
C PRO A 60 -12.13 13.50 3.44
N VAL A 61 -12.85 13.86 4.50
CA VAL A 61 -12.33 14.69 5.60
C VAL A 61 -11.31 13.90 6.41
N ALA A 62 -11.63 12.65 6.75
CA ALA A 62 -10.70 11.78 7.48
C ALA A 62 -9.44 11.50 6.65
N ILE A 63 -9.58 11.23 5.35
CA ILE A 63 -8.44 11.08 4.42
C ILE A 63 -7.56 12.33 4.44
N ALA A 64 -8.14 13.52 4.27
CA ALA A 64 -7.40 14.78 4.25
C ALA A 64 -6.66 15.04 5.58
N ARG A 65 -7.34 14.79 6.71
CA ARG A 65 -6.76 14.95 8.05
C ARG A 65 -5.57 14.01 8.30
N ILE A 66 -5.73 12.72 7.96
CA ILE A 66 -4.68 11.72 8.14
C ILE A 66 -3.49 12.02 7.22
N LYS A 67 -3.73 12.45 5.98
CA LYS A 67 -2.67 12.92 5.07
C LYS A 67 -1.95 14.16 5.60
N ALA A 68 -2.65 15.06 6.28
CA ALA A 68 -2.07 16.21 6.95
C ALA A 68 -1.32 15.85 8.26
N GLY A 69 -1.49 14.63 8.77
CA GLY A 69 -0.79 14.13 9.96
C GLY A 69 -1.28 14.72 11.30
N ILE A 70 -2.53 15.20 11.36
CA ILE A 70 -3.10 15.83 12.56
C ILE A 70 -4.20 14.98 13.20
N THR A 71 -4.47 15.23 14.48
CA THR A 71 -5.55 14.60 15.24
C THR A 71 -6.91 15.26 14.97
N GLN A 72 -7.99 14.60 15.37
CA GLN A 72 -9.34 15.19 15.28
C GLN A 72 -9.50 16.43 16.17
N GLU A 73 -8.80 16.47 17.30
CA GLU A 73 -8.78 17.61 18.23
C GLU A 73 -8.09 18.81 17.60
N GLU A 74 -6.91 18.60 17.02
CA GLU A 74 -6.16 19.65 16.30
C GLU A 74 -6.94 20.20 15.09
N LEU A 75 -7.63 19.32 14.35
CA LEU A 75 -8.52 19.77 13.28
C LEU A 75 -9.68 20.59 13.84
N ALA A 76 -10.28 20.17 14.95
CA ALA A 76 -11.39 20.87 15.58
C ALA A 76 -10.99 22.27 16.08
N GLU A 77 -9.81 22.39 16.71
CA GLU A 77 -9.23 23.66 17.16
C GLU A 77 -8.98 24.61 15.98
N LYS A 78 -8.37 24.13 14.89
CA LYS A 78 -8.16 24.92 13.66
C LYS A 78 -9.47 25.40 13.05
N PHE A 79 -10.54 24.61 13.17
CA PHE A 79 -11.84 24.93 12.61
C PHE A 79 -12.79 25.69 13.55
N GLY A 80 -12.41 25.88 14.81
CA GLY A 80 -13.28 26.50 15.82
C GLY A 80 -14.57 25.71 16.10
N VAL A 81 -14.51 24.37 16.00
CA VAL A 81 -15.64 23.46 16.27
C VAL A 81 -15.29 22.48 17.38
N SER A 82 -16.26 21.70 17.84
CA SER A 82 -15.99 20.65 18.83
C SER A 82 -15.36 19.41 18.18
N GLN A 83 -14.53 18.68 18.93
CA GLN A 83 -14.01 17.37 18.50
C GLN A 83 -15.14 16.40 18.16
N ALA A 84 -16.24 16.41 18.92
CA ALA A 84 -17.43 15.60 18.65
C ALA A 84 -18.09 15.92 17.30
N TYR A 85 -18.03 17.19 16.84
CA TYR A 85 -18.50 17.57 15.52
C TYR A 85 -17.61 16.97 14.41
N ILE A 86 -16.29 17.01 14.57
CA ILE A 86 -15.35 16.39 13.63
C ILE A 86 -15.54 14.87 13.59
N SER A 87 -15.66 14.23 14.75
CA SER A 87 -15.92 12.79 14.83
C SER A 87 -17.23 12.40 14.12
N LYS A 88 -18.30 13.17 14.34
CA LYS A 88 -19.57 12.98 13.62
C LYS A 88 -19.40 13.20 12.11
N LEU A 89 -18.62 14.19 11.70
CA LEU A 89 -18.38 14.51 10.30
C LEU A 89 -17.58 13.41 9.59
N GLU A 90 -16.58 12.82 10.25
CA GLU A 90 -15.78 11.70 9.74
C GLU A 90 -16.55 10.38 9.72
N GLY A 91 -17.54 10.21 10.61
CA GLY A 91 -18.42 9.04 10.65
C GLY A 91 -19.60 9.06 9.67
N GLN A 92 -19.76 10.13 8.88
CA GLN A 92 -20.81 10.22 7.85
C GLN A 92 -20.30 9.74 6.50
N ASP A 93 -21.12 8.96 5.77
CA ASP A 93 -20.78 8.49 4.42
C ASP A 93 -20.72 9.63 3.38
N LYS A 94 -21.42 10.73 3.64
CA LYS A 94 -21.55 11.86 2.71
C LYS A 94 -21.19 13.16 3.40
N VAL A 95 -20.08 13.75 2.97
CA VAL A 95 -19.70 15.12 3.35
C VAL A 95 -20.09 16.07 2.23
N SER A 96 -20.69 17.21 2.60
CA SER A 96 -21.02 18.26 1.62
C SER A 96 -19.73 18.80 0.98
N PRO A 97 -19.69 19.00 -0.36
CA PRO A 97 -18.54 19.55 -1.06
C PRO A 97 -18.06 20.89 -0.48
N LYS A 98 -19.02 21.72 0.00
CA LYS A 98 -18.72 23.00 0.64
C LYS A 98 -17.95 22.84 1.95
N THR A 99 -18.30 21.84 2.75
CA THR A 99 -17.63 21.55 4.02
C THR A 99 -16.24 21.00 3.76
N LEU A 100 -16.11 20.07 2.81
CA LEU A 100 -14.82 19.51 2.42
C LEU A 100 -13.85 20.58 1.90
N GLN A 101 -14.31 21.48 1.03
CA GLN A 101 -13.47 22.57 0.52
C GLN A 101 -12.95 23.47 1.64
N LYS A 102 -13.81 23.87 2.58
CA LYS A 102 -13.38 24.70 3.71
C LYS A 102 -12.31 23.99 4.55
N ILE A 103 -12.46 22.68 4.75
CA ILE A 103 -11.50 21.88 5.53
C ILE A 103 -10.16 21.80 4.81
N LEU A 104 -10.17 21.51 3.52
CA LEU A 104 -8.96 21.46 2.71
C LEU A 104 -8.23 22.81 2.72
N SER A 105 -8.96 23.92 2.55
CA SER A 105 -8.36 25.26 2.61
C SER A 105 -7.68 25.54 3.95
N ALA A 106 -8.26 25.14 5.08
CA ALA A 106 -7.64 25.33 6.40
C ALA A 106 -6.43 24.40 6.66
N LEU A 107 -6.33 23.29 5.92
CA LEU A 107 -5.20 22.37 6.00
C LEU A 107 -4.02 22.82 5.12
N ASP A 108 -4.28 23.54 4.03
CA ASP A 108 -3.27 24.03 3.07
C ASP A 108 -2.60 25.36 3.47
N GLU A 109 -3.13 26.12 4.45
CA GLU A 109 -2.54 27.38 4.94
C GLU A 109 -1.28 27.17 5.81
N ARG A 110 -0.25 26.54 5.23
CA ARG A 110 1.04 26.26 5.88
C ARG A 110 2.05 27.39 5.74
#